data_AF-A0A8T2V6G1-F1
#
_entry.id   AF-A0A8T2V6G1-F1
#
_cell.length_a   1.000
_cell.length_b   1.000
_cell.length_c   1.000
_cell.angle_alpha   90.00
_cell.angle_beta   90.00
_cell.angle_gamma   90.00
#
_symmetry.space_group_name_H-M   'P 1'
#
loop_
_entity.id
_entity.type
_entity.pdbx_description
1 polymer ?
#
loop_
_entity_poly.entity_id
_entity_poly.type
_entity_poly.pdbx_seq_one_letter_code
_entity_poly.pdbx_strand_id
1 'polypeptide(L)'
;MLPVLLRFDGEPEVDKSGNIVYRFPSLQRTASQWFSAATFDVSEPFTENSWAFSKANDMNRFLVIGLGVVNFIGVIILSSWLRDAALVGRFSTGLVPFMAKILPLLQVYTASFFAIPAIRWFSLQKKNAEISRRNAARAEWKQLLQWPDLMLRKKLESAAKLAKQTFIGQDQIIYSTQKDISDQDLEVQDWERRFREREYT
;
A
#
# COMPACT_ATOMS: atom_id res chain seq x y z
N MET A 1 -14.56 -1.06 -10.31
CA MET A 1 -15.07 0.33 -10.32
C MET A 1 -16.19 0.55 -9.30
N LEU A 2 -17.20 -0.31 -9.22
CA LEU A 2 -18.33 -0.14 -8.28
C LEU A 2 -17.94 0.16 -6.82
N PRO A 3 -16.94 -0.50 -6.19
CA PRO A 3 -16.57 -0.20 -4.80
C PRO A 3 -16.04 1.23 -4.61
N VAL A 4 -15.41 1.81 -5.64
CA VAL A 4 -14.87 3.17 -5.59
C VAL A 4 -16.00 4.20 -5.68
N LEU A 5 -16.98 3.96 -6.57
CA LEU A 5 -18.15 4.83 -6.70
C LEU A 5 -18.95 4.86 -5.39
N LEU A 6 -19.22 3.71 -4.78
CA LEU A 6 -19.94 3.64 -3.51
C LEU A 6 -19.17 4.31 -2.36
N ARG A 7 -17.84 4.17 -2.32
CA ARG A 7 -17.02 4.69 -1.22
C ARG A 7 -16.87 6.22 -1.25
N PHE A 8 -16.81 6.81 -2.44
CA PHE A 8 -16.53 8.24 -2.62
C PHE A 8 -17.72 9.02 -3.17
N ASP A 9 -18.93 8.49 -3.05
CA ASP A 9 -20.16 9.13 -3.54
C ASP A 9 -20.06 9.50 -5.03
N GLY A 10 -19.58 8.54 -5.83
CA GLY A 10 -19.34 8.68 -7.25
C GLY A 10 -20.59 8.41 -8.07
N GLU A 11 -20.97 9.36 -8.92
CA GLU A 11 -22.14 9.29 -9.78
C GLU A 11 -21.73 9.19 -11.26
N PRO A 12 -22.33 8.28 -12.05
CA PRO A 12 -22.14 8.26 -13.49
C PRO A 12 -23.01 9.34 -14.17
N GLU A 13 -22.40 10.19 -14.99
CA GLU A 13 -23.06 11.22 -15.79
C GLU A 13 -22.78 10.99 -17.27
N VAL A 14 -23.77 11.21 -18.14
CA VAL A 14 -23.60 11.05 -19.59
C VAL A 14 -23.41 12.43 -20.21
N ASP A 15 -22.32 12.62 -20.94
CA ASP A 15 -22.05 13.88 -21.62
C ASP A 15 -22.96 14.06 -22.86
N LYS A 16 -22.94 15.27 -23.44
CA LYS A 16 -23.69 15.58 -24.68
C LYS A 16 -23.28 14.74 -25.90
N SER A 17 -22.13 14.06 -25.82
CA SER A 17 -21.60 13.20 -26.88
C SER A 17 -21.94 11.72 -26.65
N GLY A 18 -22.67 11.37 -25.57
CA GLY A 18 -23.03 10.00 -25.20
C GLY A 18 -21.94 9.24 -24.42
N ASN A 19 -20.87 9.90 -23.97
CA ASN A 19 -19.84 9.29 -23.15
C ASN A 19 -20.23 9.26 -21.68
N ILE A 20 -19.92 8.16 -21.00
CA ILE A 20 -20.04 8.07 -19.54
C ILE A 20 -18.80 8.72 -18.90
N VAL A 21 -19.05 9.70 -18.03
CA VAL A 21 -18.08 10.38 -17.18
C VAL A 21 -18.47 10.13 -15.72
N TYR A 22 -17.52 9.72 -14.89
CA TYR A 22 -17.77 9.54 -13.46
C TYR A 22 -17.42 10.81 -12.70
N ARG A 23 -18.37 11.36 -11.95
CA ARG A 23 -18.20 12.55 -11.12
C ARG A 23 -18.11 12.14 -9.65
N PHE A 24 -17.25 12.81 -8.88
CA PHE A 24 -17.10 12.59 -7.44
C PHE A 24 -17.31 13.93 -6.71
N PRO A 25 -18.56 14.36 -6.50
CA PRO A 25 -18.88 15.68 -5.95
C PRO A 25 -18.24 15.92 -4.57
N SER A 26 -18.18 14.87 -3.75
CA SER A 26 -17.57 14.88 -2.42
C SER A 26 -16.07 15.26 -2.46
N LEU A 27 -15.35 14.88 -3.51
CA LEU A 27 -13.92 15.16 -3.71
C LEU A 27 -13.64 16.48 -4.43
N GLN A 28 -14.69 17.13 -4.97
CA GLN A 28 -14.57 18.42 -5.68
C GLN A 28 -14.74 19.64 -4.75
N ARG A 29 -15.07 19.42 -3.47
CA ARG A 29 -15.16 20.47 -2.45
C ARG A 29 -13.81 20.66 -1.76
N THR A 30 -13.22 21.84 -1.89
CA THR A 30 -11.99 22.21 -1.19
C THR A 30 -12.18 23.49 -0.40
N ALA A 31 -11.65 23.52 0.83
CA ALA A 31 -11.61 24.71 1.69
C ALA A 31 -10.30 25.50 1.53
N SER A 32 -9.35 25.00 0.74
CA SER A 32 -8.06 25.65 0.50
C SER A 32 -7.87 25.99 -0.97
N GLN A 33 -7.54 27.27 -1.25
CA GLN A 33 -7.17 27.75 -2.58
C GLN A 33 -5.81 27.18 -3.06
N TRP A 34 -5.00 26.64 -2.15
CA TRP A 34 -3.64 26.16 -2.43
C TRP A 34 -3.60 25.12 -3.56
N PHE A 35 -4.62 24.26 -3.66
CA PHE A 35 -4.70 23.23 -4.71
C PHE A 35 -5.01 23.76 -6.11
N SER A 36 -5.47 25.01 -6.26
CA SER A 36 -5.86 25.56 -7.57
C SER A 36 -4.66 25.97 -8.44
N ALA A 37 -3.47 26.15 -7.84
CA ALA A 37 -2.25 26.57 -8.53
C ALA A 37 -1.23 25.43 -8.73
N ALA A 38 -1.47 24.25 -8.14
CA ALA A 38 -0.65 23.09 -8.41
C ALA A 38 -1.03 22.58 -9.81
N THR A 39 -0.27 22.98 -10.83
CA THR A 39 -0.11 22.17 -12.04
C THR A 39 0.33 20.80 -11.56
N PHE A 40 -0.63 19.88 -11.44
CA PHE A 40 -0.35 18.47 -11.20
C PHE A 40 0.55 18.04 -12.35
N ASP A 41 1.84 17.95 -12.05
CA ASP A 41 2.79 17.46 -13.02
C ASP A 41 2.50 15.97 -13.21
N VAL A 42 1.74 15.66 -14.25
CA VAL A 42 1.34 14.29 -14.63
C VAL A 42 2.56 13.50 -15.17
N SER A 43 3.76 14.07 -15.05
CA SER A 43 5.01 13.52 -15.57
C SER A 43 5.44 12.26 -14.82
N GLU A 44 5.13 12.09 -13.53
CA GLU A 44 5.42 10.85 -12.80
C GLU A 44 4.22 9.88 -12.85
N PRO A 45 4.39 8.67 -13.44
CA PRO A 45 3.36 7.67 -13.41
C PRO A 45 3.12 7.22 -11.96
N PHE A 46 1.86 7.14 -11.53
CA PHE A 46 1.51 6.49 -10.28
C PHE A 46 1.86 5.00 -10.38
N THR A 47 3.01 4.62 -9.85
CA THR A 47 3.50 3.24 -9.83
C THR A 47 3.36 2.66 -8.44
N GLU A 48 2.96 1.41 -8.39
CA GLU A 48 2.90 0.66 -7.14
C GLU A 48 4.29 0.14 -6.78
N ASN A 49 4.73 0.37 -5.55
CA ASN A 49 6.05 -0.06 -5.09
C ASN A 49 6.13 -1.58 -4.95
N SER A 50 7.22 -2.17 -5.43
CA SER A 50 7.52 -3.59 -5.20
C SER A 50 7.90 -3.84 -3.75
N TRP A 51 7.63 -5.05 -3.26
CA TRP A 51 8.00 -5.45 -1.91
C TRP A 51 9.46 -5.92 -1.88
N ALA A 52 10.28 -5.27 -1.06
CA ALA A 52 11.65 -5.71 -0.80
C ALA A 52 11.68 -6.96 0.08
N PHE A 53 12.56 -7.91 -0.25
CA PHE A 53 12.72 -9.15 0.52
C PHE A 53 13.24 -8.89 1.93
N SER A 54 14.27 -8.05 2.04
CA SER A 54 14.91 -7.62 3.27
C SER A 54 15.38 -6.18 3.14
N LYS A 55 15.52 -5.47 4.27
CA LYS A 55 16.18 -4.16 4.34
C LYS A 55 17.69 -4.25 4.60
N ALA A 56 18.20 -5.47 4.83
CA ALA A 56 19.62 -5.69 5.05
C ALA A 56 20.42 -5.37 3.78
N ASN A 57 21.61 -4.79 3.97
CA ASN A 57 22.59 -4.61 2.90
C ASN A 57 23.11 -5.97 2.40
N ASP A 58 23.64 -6.02 1.18
CA ASP A 58 24.06 -7.25 0.51
C ASP A 58 25.15 -8.00 1.27
N MET A 59 26.09 -7.29 1.89
CA MET A 59 27.11 -7.88 2.75
C MET A 59 26.51 -8.65 3.93
N ASN A 60 25.54 -8.04 4.63
CA ASN A 60 24.88 -8.68 5.77
C ASN A 60 24.08 -9.91 5.33
N ARG A 61 23.43 -9.86 4.16
CA ARG A 61 22.71 -11.02 3.62
C ARG A 61 23.67 -12.15 3.31
N PHE A 62 24.78 -11.86 2.63
CA PHE A 62 25.79 -12.85 2.30
C PHE A 62 26.38 -13.50 3.56
N LEU A 63 26.72 -12.70 4.57
CA LEU A 63 27.23 -13.19 5.85
C LEU A 63 26.23 -14.08 6.57
N VAL A 64 24.94 -13.70 6.63
CA VAL A 64 23.89 -14.51 7.27
C VAL A 64 23.71 -15.83 6.54
N ILE A 65 23.72 -15.82 5.20
CA ILE A 65 23.64 -17.05 4.40
C ILE A 65 24.88 -17.92 4.66
N GLY A 66 26.08 -17.34 4.60
CA GLY A 66 27.34 -18.05 4.85
C GLY A 66 27.40 -18.67 6.24
N LEU A 67 27.05 -17.92 7.27
CA LEU A 67 26.99 -18.41 8.65
C LEU A 67 25.96 -19.54 8.79
N GLY A 68 24.80 -19.41 8.14
CA GLY A 68 23.79 -20.47 8.09
C GLY A 68 24.31 -21.75 7.45
N VAL A 69 25.06 -21.62 6.34
CA VAL A 69 25.64 -22.78 5.62
C VAL A 69 26.67 -23.49 6.50
N VAL A 70 27.56 -22.73 7.14
CA VAL A 70 28.54 -23.29 8.09
C VAL A 70 27.83 -24.02 9.23
N ASN A 71 26.77 -23.42 9.80
CA ASN A 71 25.99 -24.03 10.87
C ASN A 71 25.31 -25.33 10.41
N PHE A 72 24.71 -25.34 9.21
CA PHE A 72 24.07 -26.53 8.63
C PHE A 72 25.06 -27.67 8.39
N ILE A 73 26.24 -27.38 7.84
CA ILE A 73 27.32 -28.37 7.67
C ILE A 73 27.74 -28.95 9.03
N GLY A 74 27.89 -28.09 10.04
CA GLY A 74 28.20 -28.51 11.41
C GLY A 74 27.17 -29.50 11.96
N VAL A 75 25.88 -29.24 11.75
CA VAL A 75 24.79 -30.17 12.15
C VAL A 75 24.86 -31.49 11.38
N ILE A 76 25.21 -31.49 10.09
CA ILE A 76 25.38 -32.72 9.29
C ILE A 76 26.53 -33.57 9.83
N ILE A 77 27.70 -32.97 10.08
CA ILE A 77 28.86 -33.68 10.63
C ILE A 77 28.53 -34.25 12.00
N LEU A 78 27.94 -33.43 12.88
CA LEU A 78 27.52 -33.85 14.22
C LEU A 78 26.49 -34.98 14.16
N SER A 79 25.55 -34.92 13.22
CA SER A 79 24.56 -35.99 12.96
C SER A 79 25.23 -37.29 12.52
N SER A 80 26.25 -37.21 11.66
CA SER A 80 27.03 -38.38 11.24
C SER A 80 27.75 -39.04 12.42
N TRP A 81 28.37 -38.25 13.30
CA TRP A 81 29.06 -38.77 14.49
C TRP A 81 28.12 -39.38 15.53
N LEU A 82 26.93 -38.79 15.74
CA LEU A 82 25.97 -39.25 16.75
C LEU A 82 25.08 -40.41 16.28
N ARG A 83 25.16 -40.81 15.00
CA ARG A 83 24.45 -42.00 14.48
C ARG A 83 25.04 -43.32 14.98
N ASP A 84 26.29 -43.32 15.42
CA ASP A 84 26.91 -44.52 15.97
C ASP A 84 26.32 -44.84 17.35
N ALA A 85 25.35 -45.77 17.37
CA ALA A 85 24.67 -46.21 18.57
C ALA A 85 25.61 -46.89 19.58
N ALA A 86 26.73 -47.47 19.13
CA ALA A 86 27.73 -48.02 20.03
C ALA A 86 28.50 -46.91 20.73
N LEU A 87 28.76 -45.79 20.05
CA LEU A 87 29.43 -44.63 20.61
C LEU A 87 28.53 -43.88 21.60
N VAL A 88 27.26 -43.66 21.26
CA VAL A 88 26.29 -43.03 22.18
C VAL A 88 25.96 -43.95 23.37
N GLY A 89 25.81 -45.26 23.14
CA GLY A 89 25.51 -46.26 24.17
C GLY A 89 26.63 -46.47 25.19
N ARG A 90 27.88 -46.13 24.85
CA ARG A 90 29.03 -46.14 25.78
C ARG A 90 28.98 -45.03 26.83
N PHE A 91 28.22 -43.96 26.57
CA PHE A 91 28.10 -42.82 27.47
C PHE A 91 26.68 -42.74 28.05
N SER A 92 26.50 -43.17 29.30
CA SER A 92 25.19 -43.10 29.99
C SER A 92 24.84 -41.69 30.47
N THR A 93 25.84 -40.85 30.74
CA THR A 93 25.69 -39.47 31.24
C THR A 93 26.77 -38.57 30.64
N GLY A 94 26.43 -37.29 30.41
CA GLY A 94 27.38 -36.28 29.92
C GLY A 94 26.96 -35.62 28.61
N LEU A 95 27.91 -34.96 27.95
CA LEU A 95 27.64 -34.12 26.78
C LEU A 95 27.17 -34.92 25.54
N VAL A 96 27.71 -36.12 25.31
CA VAL A 96 27.38 -36.95 24.14
C VAL A 96 25.88 -37.31 24.07
N PRO A 97 25.26 -37.94 25.11
CA PRO A 97 23.84 -38.24 25.09
C PRO A 97 22.95 -37.00 25.13
N PHE A 98 23.42 -35.88 25.72
CA PHE A 98 22.71 -34.59 25.65
C PHE A 98 22.65 -34.07 24.21
N MET A 99 23.78 -34.08 23.49
CA MET A 99 23.83 -33.64 22.08
C MET A 99 22.96 -34.52 21.19
N ALA A 100 22.91 -35.83 21.42
CA ALA A 100 21.99 -36.72 20.72
C ALA A 100 20.52 -36.35 20.93
N LYS A 101 20.13 -35.94 22.16
CA LYS A 101 18.76 -35.51 22.48
C LYS A 101 18.37 -34.19 21.83
N ILE A 102 19.28 -33.21 21.74
CA ILE A 102 19.00 -31.89 21.15
C ILE A 102 19.19 -31.85 19.63
N LEU A 103 19.91 -32.82 19.05
CA LEU A 103 20.14 -32.94 17.61
C LEU A 103 18.89 -32.74 16.73
N PRO A 104 17.72 -33.37 16.99
CA PRO A 104 16.53 -33.16 16.17
C PRO A 104 16.05 -31.70 16.19
N LEU A 105 16.12 -31.02 17.34
CA LEU A 105 15.80 -29.60 17.44
C LEU A 105 16.77 -28.76 16.59
N LEU A 106 18.06 -29.09 16.62
CA LEU A 106 19.09 -28.40 15.83
C LEU A 106 18.91 -28.61 14.32
N GLN A 107 18.47 -29.80 13.91
CA GLN A 107 18.12 -30.12 12.52
C GLN A 107 16.89 -29.31 12.06
N VAL A 108 15.83 -29.25 12.87
CA VAL A 108 14.65 -28.44 12.56
C VAL A 108 15.02 -26.96 12.47
N TYR A 109 15.86 -26.47 13.38
CA TYR A 109 16.34 -25.09 13.36
C TYR A 109 17.09 -24.75 12.07
N THR A 110 18.11 -25.55 11.71
CA THR A 110 18.91 -25.28 10.51
C THR A 110 18.11 -25.44 9.22
N ALA A 111 17.19 -26.41 9.15
CA ALA A 111 16.26 -26.53 8.04
C ALA A 111 15.34 -25.30 7.94
N SER A 112 14.75 -24.88 9.05
CA SER A 112 13.81 -23.74 9.10
C SER A 112 14.48 -22.42 8.76
N PHE A 113 15.75 -22.25 9.15
CA PHE A 113 16.56 -21.08 8.85
C PHE A 113 16.65 -20.80 7.34
N PHE A 114 16.61 -21.83 6.49
CA PHE A 114 16.57 -21.68 5.03
C PHE A 114 15.16 -21.80 4.45
N ALA A 115 14.33 -22.70 4.98
CA ALA A 115 13.00 -22.95 4.46
C ALA A 115 12.10 -21.71 4.57
N ILE A 116 12.09 -21.03 5.72
CA ILE A 116 11.22 -19.87 5.94
C ILE A 116 11.58 -18.71 4.99
N PRO A 117 12.86 -18.28 4.88
CA PRO A 117 13.25 -17.28 3.89
C PRO A 117 12.95 -17.70 2.44
N ALA A 118 13.13 -18.96 2.07
CA ALA A 118 12.85 -19.46 0.73
C ALA A 118 11.35 -19.36 0.38
N ILE A 119 10.46 -19.78 1.29
CA ILE A 119 9.01 -19.67 1.13
C ILE A 119 8.59 -18.20 1.00
N ARG A 120 9.15 -17.33 1.85
CA ARG A 120 8.92 -15.88 1.77
C ARG A 120 9.35 -15.34 0.42
N TRP A 121 10.56 -15.69 -0.04
CA TRP A 121 11.10 -15.23 -1.32
C TRP A 121 10.18 -15.60 -2.47
N PHE A 122 9.75 -16.86 -2.54
CA PHE A 122 8.83 -17.32 -3.59
C PHE A 122 7.48 -16.60 -3.57
N SER A 123 6.92 -16.40 -2.37
CA SER A 123 5.66 -15.67 -2.20
C SER A 123 5.79 -14.20 -2.64
N LEU A 124 6.95 -13.59 -2.35
CA LEU A 124 7.24 -12.21 -2.70
C LEU A 124 7.44 -12.03 -4.20
N GLN A 125 8.11 -12.98 -4.86
CA GLN A 125 8.28 -12.98 -6.31
C GLN A 125 6.93 -12.98 -7.02
N LYS A 126 5.99 -13.82 -6.57
CA LYS A 126 4.62 -13.85 -7.12
C LYS A 126 3.91 -12.50 -6.96
N LYS A 127 3.96 -11.91 -5.76
CA LYS A 127 3.35 -10.60 -5.49
C LYS A 127 3.99 -9.49 -6.33
N ASN A 128 5.31 -9.46 -6.42
CA ASN A 128 6.02 -8.46 -7.20
C ASN A 128 5.75 -8.61 -8.69
N ALA A 129 5.61 -9.83 -9.21
CA ALA A 129 5.21 -10.06 -10.59
C ALA A 129 3.80 -9.51 -10.88
N GLU A 130 2.85 -9.66 -9.95
CA GLU A 130 1.53 -9.06 -10.08
C GLU A 130 1.60 -7.53 -10.07
N ILE A 131 2.38 -6.94 -9.16
CA ILE A 131 2.61 -5.49 -9.10
C ILE A 131 3.22 -4.99 -10.41
N SER A 132 4.23 -5.68 -10.94
CA SER A 132 4.85 -5.34 -12.21
C SER A 132 3.86 -5.37 -13.37
N ARG A 133 2.96 -6.38 -13.43
CA ARG A 133 1.89 -6.43 -14.45
C ARG A 133 0.94 -5.24 -14.34
N ARG A 134 0.52 -4.87 -13.12
CA ARG A 134 -0.34 -3.70 -12.91
C ARG A 134 0.36 -2.40 -13.27
N ASN A 135 1.64 -2.27 -12.95
CA ASN A 135 2.44 -1.09 -13.32
C ASN A 135 2.67 -0.98 -14.82
N ALA A 136 2.89 -2.11 -15.52
CA ALA A 136 2.97 -2.13 -16.98
C ALA A 136 1.67 -1.63 -17.60
N ALA A 137 0.51 -2.12 -17.15
CA ALA A 137 -0.78 -1.63 -17.61
C ALA A 137 -0.94 -0.12 -17.34
N ARG A 138 -0.57 0.38 -16.14
CA ARG A 138 -0.60 1.82 -15.83
C ARG A 138 0.30 2.65 -16.75
N ALA A 139 1.46 2.12 -17.13
CA ALA A 139 2.36 2.77 -18.06
C ALA A 139 1.78 2.84 -19.48
N GLU A 140 1.13 1.77 -19.95
CA GLU A 140 0.42 1.75 -21.24
C GLU A 140 -0.73 2.79 -21.26
N TRP A 141 -1.55 2.84 -20.20
CA TRP A 141 -2.62 3.84 -20.10
C TRP A 141 -2.08 5.27 -20.12
N LYS A 142 -0.93 5.51 -19.47
CA LYS A 142 -0.26 6.81 -19.51
C LYS A 142 0.18 7.18 -20.93
N GLN A 143 0.77 6.25 -21.67
CA GLN A 143 1.18 6.49 -23.05
C GLN A 143 -0.02 6.88 -23.94
N LEU A 144 -1.16 6.21 -23.77
CA LEU A 144 -2.40 6.56 -24.47
C LEU A 144 -2.93 7.97 -24.09
N LEU A 145 -2.72 8.41 -22.85
CA LEU A 145 -3.11 9.76 -22.41
C LEU A 145 -2.16 10.86 -22.90
N GLN A 146 -0.89 10.54 -23.15
CA GLN A 146 0.08 11.50 -23.71
C GLN A 146 -0.21 11.82 -25.18
N TRP A 147 -0.73 10.84 -25.93
CA TRP A 147 -1.05 10.97 -27.35
C TRP A 147 -2.51 10.57 -27.61
N PRO A 148 -3.49 11.35 -27.09
CA PRO A 148 -4.89 10.94 -27.13
C PRO A 148 -5.47 11.07 -28.53
N ASP A 149 -6.18 10.04 -28.98
CA ASP A 149 -6.97 10.08 -30.20
C ASP A 149 -8.15 11.07 -30.06
N LEU A 150 -8.76 11.49 -31.18
CA LEU A 150 -9.77 12.55 -31.24
C LEU A 150 -10.95 12.29 -30.28
N MET A 151 -11.40 11.03 -30.19
CA MET A 151 -12.48 10.63 -29.28
C MET A 151 -12.07 10.75 -27.81
N LEU A 152 -10.85 10.31 -27.48
CA LEU A 152 -10.32 10.38 -26.11
C LEU A 152 -10.11 11.84 -25.69
N ARG A 153 -9.60 12.68 -26.58
CA ARG A 153 -9.43 14.11 -26.34
C ARG A 153 -10.77 14.79 -26.03
N LYS A 154 -11.82 14.53 -26.82
CA LYS A 154 -13.18 15.04 -26.56
C LYS A 154 -13.70 14.59 -25.18
N LYS A 155 -13.48 13.33 -24.82
CA LYS A 155 -13.87 12.79 -23.51
C LYS A 155 -13.12 13.44 -22.34
N LEU A 156 -11.83 13.72 -22.52
CA LEU A 156 -11.02 14.45 -21.53
C LEU A 156 -11.51 15.90 -21.38
N GLU A 157 -11.80 16.59 -22.48
CA GLU A 157 -12.35 17.95 -22.45
C GLU A 157 -13.74 18.01 -21.79
N SER A 158 -14.62 17.03 -22.04
CA SER A 158 -15.90 16.93 -21.33
C SER A 158 -15.72 16.66 -19.83
N ALA A 159 -14.80 15.76 -19.46
CA ALA A 159 -14.52 15.47 -18.07
C ALA A 159 -13.96 16.69 -17.34
N ALA A 160 -13.08 17.47 -17.98
CA ALA A 160 -12.54 18.70 -17.42
C ALA A 160 -13.63 19.74 -17.11
N LYS A 161 -14.67 19.85 -17.96
CA LYS A 161 -15.82 20.75 -17.70
C LYS A 161 -16.66 20.30 -16.49
N LEU A 162 -16.81 18.99 -16.30
CA LEU A 162 -17.53 18.39 -15.16
C LEU A 162 -16.69 18.31 -13.88
N ALA A 163 -15.37 18.48 -13.99
CA ALA A 163 -14.43 18.48 -12.88
C ALA A 163 -14.36 19.82 -12.10
N LYS A 164 -15.32 20.73 -12.31
CA LYS A 164 -15.30 22.07 -11.70
C LYS A 164 -15.34 21.96 -10.17
N GLN A 165 -14.29 22.46 -9.52
CA GLN A 165 -14.20 22.47 -8.06
C GLN A 165 -15.14 23.52 -7.46
N THR A 166 -15.77 23.17 -6.34
CA THR A 166 -16.55 24.12 -5.53
C THR A 166 -15.69 24.56 -4.36
N PHE A 167 -15.30 25.83 -4.34
CA PHE A 167 -14.55 26.42 -3.24
C PHE A 167 -15.51 26.76 -2.10
N ILE A 168 -15.21 26.27 -0.90
CA ILE A 168 -15.93 26.62 0.33
C ILE A 168 -15.13 27.72 1.02
N GLY A 169 -15.66 28.94 1.00
CA GLY A 169 -15.06 30.10 1.67
C GLY A 169 -15.16 30.00 3.19
N GLN A 170 -14.32 30.77 3.90
CA GLN A 170 -14.34 30.82 5.38
C GLN A 170 -15.71 31.27 5.95
N ASP A 171 -16.47 32.03 5.17
CA ASP A 171 -17.83 32.47 5.45
C ASP A 171 -18.88 31.35 5.41
N GLN A 172 -18.54 30.18 4.86
CA GLN A 172 -19.41 29.01 4.72
C GLN A 172 -19.03 27.86 5.67
N ILE A 173 -18.01 28.05 6.53
CA ILE A 173 -17.52 27.04 7.47
C ILE A 173 -18.18 27.27 8.83
N ILE A 174 -19.09 26.37 9.22
CA ILE A 174 -19.80 26.43 10.51
C ILE A 174 -18.94 25.88 11.66
N TYR A 175 -18.16 24.84 11.39
CA TYR A 175 -17.30 24.19 12.38
C TYR A 175 -15.84 24.17 11.89
N SER A 176 -14.92 24.64 12.73
CA SER A 176 -13.49 24.71 12.46
C SER A 176 -12.69 24.29 13.68
N THR A 177 -11.67 23.45 13.46
CA THR A 177 -10.76 23.00 14.53
C THR A 177 -9.84 24.11 15.08
N GLN A 178 -9.87 25.29 14.47
CA GLN A 178 -9.06 26.43 14.89
C GLN A 178 -9.77 27.31 15.93
N LYS A 179 -11.10 27.21 16.03
CA LYS A 179 -11.92 27.96 16.99
C LYS A 179 -12.31 27.06 18.15
N ASP A 180 -12.49 27.66 19.32
CA ASP A 180 -13.05 26.95 20.49
C ASP A 180 -14.50 26.55 20.21
N ILE A 181 -14.97 25.47 20.83
CA ILE A 181 -16.35 24.96 20.67
C ILE A 181 -17.36 26.03 21.14
N SER A 182 -16.99 26.77 22.18
CA SER A 182 -17.84 27.80 22.81
C SER A 182 -18.13 28.96 21.87
N ASP A 183 -17.13 29.38 21.08
CA ASP A 183 -17.27 30.47 20.10
C ASP A 183 -18.05 30.00 18.86
N GLN A 184 -17.94 28.72 18.51
CA GLN A 184 -18.65 28.13 17.37
C GLN A 184 -20.16 28.00 17.63
N ASP A 185 -20.58 27.66 18.84
CA ASP A 185 -22.01 27.56 19.19
C ASP A 185 -22.75 28.89 19.06
N LEU A 186 -22.06 30.01 19.31
CA LEU A 186 -22.61 31.36 19.11
C LEU A 186 -22.78 31.69 17.62
N GLU A 187 -21.80 31.33 16.78
CA GLU A 187 -21.88 31.51 15.32
C GLU A 187 -23.00 30.66 14.70
N VAL A 188 -23.24 29.45 15.22
CA VAL A 188 -24.35 28.57 14.81
C VAL A 188 -25.70 29.23 15.08
N GLN A 189 -25.90 29.80 16.27
CA GLN A 189 -27.17 30.44 16.63
C GLN A 189 -27.50 31.66 15.75
N ASP A 190 -26.48 32.45 15.41
CA ASP A 190 -26.64 33.61 14.52
C ASP A 190 -26.91 33.17 13.07
N TRP A 191 -26.26 32.10 12.60
CA TRP A 191 -26.56 31.49 11.31
C TRP A 191 -28.00 30.96 11.24
N GLU A 192 -28.47 30.25 12.27
CA GLU A 192 -29.83 29.71 12.38
C GLU A 192 -30.89 30.83 12.32
N ARG A 193 -30.58 31.98 12.93
CA ARG A 193 -31.41 33.19 12.86
C ARG A 193 -31.50 33.70 11.42
N ARG A 194 -30.36 33.90 10.75
CA ARG A 194 -30.29 34.37 9.35
C ARG A 194 -30.89 33.38 8.35
N PHE A 195 -30.87 32.09 8.66
CA PHE A 195 -31.51 31.06 7.84
C PHE A 195 -33.03 31.17 7.92
N ARG A 196 -33.58 31.26 9.15
CA ARG A 196 -35.02 31.45 9.36
C ARG A 196 -35.53 32.72 8.68
N GLU A 197 -34.82 33.84 8.80
CA GLU A 197 -35.20 35.11 8.15
C GLU A 197 -35.32 34.99 6.62
N ARG A 198 -34.54 34.09 5.99
CA ARG A 198 -34.58 33.85 4.54
C ARG A 198 -35.67 32.89 4.09
N GLU A 199 -36.22 32.05 4.96
CA GLU A 199 -37.38 31.20 4.62
C GLU A 199 -38.72 31.94 4.66
N TYR A 200 -38.77 33.12 5.30
CA TYR A 200 -39.98 33.95 5.39
C TYR A 200 -40.01 35.13 4.40
N THR A 201 -39.10 35.15 3.42
CA THR A 201 -39.08 36.13 2.31
C THR A 201 -39.20 35.40 0.98
#